data_AF-A0A3M2G3K8-F1
#
_entry.id   AF-A0A3M2G3K8-F1
#
_cell.length_a   1.000
_cell.length_b   1.000
_cell.length_c   1.000
_cell.angle_alpha   90.00
_cell.angle_beta   90.00
_cell.angle_gamma   90.00
#
_symmetry.space_group_name_H-M   'P 1'
#
loop_
_entity.id
_entity.type
_entity.pdbx_description
1 polymer ?
#
loop_
_entity_poly.entity_id
_entity_poly.type
_entity_poly.pdbx_seq_one_letter_code
_entity_poly.pdbx_strand_id
1 'polypeptide(L)' 'MSQEHGFDLKVSEDDEDVAYLRLPGHPGAAPGVVKRSVSLRDLVGDYEGPDINLDFGEGNTLIGIEIVG' A
#
# COMPACT_ATOMS: atom_id res chain seq x y z
N MET A 1 -20.29 -9.45 4.66
CA MET A 1 -18.95 -8.93 4.97
C MET A 1 -19.00 -7.45 4.60
N SER A 2 -19.14 -6.56 5.58
CA SER A 2 -19.13 -5.11 5.32
C SER A 2 -17.76 -4.72 4.78
N GLN A 3 -17.73 -4.10 3.60
CA GLN A 3 -16.52 -3.43 3.12
C GLN A 3 -16.18 -2.36 4.16
N GLU A 4 -14.98 -2.38 4.73
CA GLU A 4 -14.54 -1.28 5.60
C GLU A 4 -14.37 -0.04 4.71
N HIS A 5 -15.24 0.94 4.93
CA HIS A 5 -15.20 2.22 4.25
C HIS A 5 -14.22 3.13 5.01
N GLY A 6 -13.04 3.37 4.45
CA GLY A 6 -12.11 4.34 5.02
C GLY A 6 -10.66 4.10 4.63
N PHE A 7 -9.80 4.98 5.12
CA PHE A 7 -8.35 4.80 5.12
C PHE A 7 -7.94 4.17 6.45
N ASP A 8 -7.00 3.22 6.42
CA ASP A 8 -6.44 2.57 7.62
C ASP A 8 -4.90 2.55 7.50
N LEU A 9 -4.22 3.28 8.39
CA LEU A 9 -2.76 3.38 8.43
C LEU A 9 -2.23 2.50 9.56
N LYS A 10 -1.40 1.52 9.21
CA LYS A 10 -0.69 0.68 10.17
C LYS A 10 0.82 0.87 10.03
N VAL A 11 1.49 1.28 11.11
CA VAL A 11 2.95 1.21 11.22
C VAL A 11 3.35 -0.23 11.55
N SER A 12 4.44 -0.71 10.97
CA SER A 12 4.95 -2.05 11.24
C SER A 12 5.38 -2.18 12.71
N GLU A 13 5.07 -3.33 13.30
CA GLU A 13 5.46 -3.62 14.69
C GLU A 13 6.94 -4.01 14.79
N ASP A 14 7.52 -4.46 13.68
CA ASP A 14 8.91 -4.93 13.59
C ASP A 14 9.88 -3.85 13.06
N ASP A 15 9.34 -2.77 12.47
CA ASP A 15 10.11 -1.69 11.84
C ASP A 15 9.32 -0.37 11.88
N GLU A 16 9.78 0.62 12.65
CA GLU A 16 9.07 1.90 12.82
C GLU A 16 9.14 2.81 11.59
N ASP A 17 10.06 2.53 10.66
CA ASP A 17 10.23 3.26 9.40
C ASP A 17 9.36 2.67 8.27
N VAL A 18 8.58 1.62 8.53
CA VAL A 18 7.67 1.01 7.56
C VAL A 18 6.22 1.21 7.96
N ALA A 19 5.40 1.72 7.04
CA ALA A 19 3.96 1.87 7.22
C ALA A 19 3.17 1.43 6.00
N TYR A 20 1.97 0.90 6.23
CA TYR A 20 1.02 0.51 5.20
C TYR A 20 -0.29 1.28 5.34
N LEU A 21 -0.65 2.01 4.29
CA LEU A 21 -1.96 2.67 4.16
C LEU A 21 -2.88 1.79 3.31
N ARG A 22 -3.91 1.21 3.93
CA ARG A 22 -5.04 0.62 3.20
C ARG A 22 -5.95 1.72 2.70
N LEU A 23 -6.32 1.63 1.43
CA LEU A 23 -7.25 2.54 0.78
C LEU A 23 -8.69 2.01 0.87
N PRO A 24 -9.70 2.88 0.68
CA PRO A 24 -11.09 2.45 0.63
C PRO A 24 -11.31 1.33 -0.40
N GLY A 25 -11.94 0.24 0.03
CA GLY A 25 -12.17 -0.94 -0.82
C GLY A 25 -11.04 -1.97 -0.78
N HIS A 26 -10.02 -1.80 0.08
CA HIS A 26 -9.06 -2.86 0.36
C HIS A 26 -9.80 -4.09 0.94
N PRO A 27 -9.61 -5.31 0.39
CA PRO A 27 -10.37 -6.50 0.78
C PRO A 27 -9.89 -7.13 2.12
N GLY A 28 -9.23 -6.36 2.97
CA GLY A 28 -8.58 -6.83 4.20
C GLY A 28 -7.22 -7.54 4.00
N ALA A 29 -6.57 -7.92 5.11
CA ALA A 29 -5.29 -8.63 5.10
C ALA A 29 -5.48 -10.14 4.87
N ALA A 30 -5.55 -10.54 3.61
CA ALA A 30 -5.45 -11.94 3.20
C ALA A 30 -4.26 -12.12 2.25
N PRO A 31 -3.59 -13.30 2.27
CA PRO A 31 -2.55 -13.60 1.30
C PRO A 31 -3.04 -13.45 -0.14
N GLY A 32 -2.20 -12.85 -0.99
CA GLY A 32 -2.50 -12.68 -2.42
C GLY A 32 -3.55 -11.60 -2.74
N VAL A 33 -3.87 -10.72 -1.80
CA VAL A 33 -4.72 -9.53 -2.05
C VAL A 33 -4.04 -8.56 -3.02
N VAL A 34 -2.76 -8.29 -2.82
CA VAL A 34 -1.93 -7.54 -3.77
C VAL A 34 -1.58 -8.44 -4.95
N LYS A 35 -1.93 -7.99 -6.15
CA LYS A 35 -1.66 -8.67 -7.43
C LYS A 35 -0.45 -8.11 -8.14
N ARG A 36 -0.16 -6.83 -7.90
CA ARG A 36 0.95 -6.10 -8.49
C ARG A 36 1.33 -4.95 -7.58
N SER A 37 2.63 -4.71 -7.45
CA SER A 37 3.17 -3.52 -6.79
C SER A 37 4.01 -2.72 -7.79
N VAL A 38 4.02 -1.40 -7.65
CA VAL A 38 4.82 -0.47 -8.47
C VAL A 38 5.54 0.51 -7.57
N SER A 39 6.86 0.58 -7.68
CA SER A 39 7.62 1.63 -7.01
C SER A 39 7.31 2.98 -7.64
N LEU A 40 7.06 3.99 -6.81
CA LEU A 40 6.93 5.37 -7.27
C LEU A 40 8.22 5.87 -7.91
N ARG A 41 9.39 5.36 -7.48
CA ARG A 41 10.69 5.75 -8.01
C ARG A 41 10.86 5.30 -9.46
N ASP A 42 10.28 4.17 -9.84
CA ASP A 42 10.24 3.72 -11.24
C ASP A 42 9.38 4.65 -12.14
N LEU A 43 8.48 5.44 -11.55
CA LEU A 43 7.59 6.36 -12.26
C LEU A 43 8.13 7.79 -12.31
N VAL A 44 8.69 8.28 -11.19
CA VAL A 44 9.06 9.68 -10.99
C VAL A 44 10.57 9.91 -11.11
N GLY A 45 11.38 8.86 -10.95
CA GLY A 45 12.84 8.95 -10.92
C GLY A 45 13.37 9.44 -9.56
N ASP A 46 14.43 10.24 -9.59
CA ASP A 46 15.22 10.64 -8.42
C ASP A 46 14.50 11.67 -7.53
N TYR A 47 13.46 11.24 -6.82
CA TYR A 47 12.80 12.05 -5.80
C TYR A 47 13.45 11.85 -4.41
N GLU A 48 13.40 12.89 -3.59
CA GLU A 48 13.83 12.83 -2.19
C GLU A 48 12.65 12.50 -1.27
N GLY A 49 12.84 11.57 -0.34
CA GLY A 49 11.81 11.11 0.60
C GLY A 49 11.76 9.58 0.73
N PRO A 50 10.79 9.05 1.50
CA PRO A 50 10.63 7.61 1.69
C PRO A 50 10.31 6.89 0.38
N ASP A 51 10.72 5.64 0.27
CA ASP A 51 10.32 4.74 -0.79
C ASP A 51 8.81 4.44 -0.70
N ILE A 52 8.11 4.61 -1.83
CA ILE A 52 6.67 4.42 -1.91
C ILE A 52 6.36 3.31 -2.91
N ASN A 53 5.63 2.28 -2.47
CA ASN A 53 5.11 1.24 -3.34
C ASN A 53 3.57 1.35 -3.46
N LEU A 54 3.08 1.35 -4.69
CA LEU A 54 1.66 1.41 -5.04
C LEU A 54 1.14 -0.01 -5.28
N ASP A 55 0.25 -0.46 -4.40
CA ASP A 55 -0.27 -1.82 -4.43
C ASP A 55 -1.63 -1.92 -5.10
N PHE A 56 -1.69 -2.76 -6.13
CA PHE A 56 -2.87 -3.01 -6.93
C PHE A 56 -3.45 -4.39 -6.64
N GLY A 57 -4.75 -4.42 -6.39
CA GLY A 57 -5.54 -5.64 -6.23
C GLY A 57 -6.12 -6.13 -7.56
N GLU A 58 -7.23 -6.86 -7.46
CA GLU A 58 -7.99 -7.32 -8.62
C GLU A 58 -8.47 -6.15 -9.50
N GLY A 59 -8.52 -6.39 -10.81
CA GLY A 59 -8.98 -5.40 -11.79
C GLY A 59 -8.10 -4.15 -11.91
N ASN A 60 -6.83 -4.21 -11.48
CA ASN A 60 -5.91 -3.06 -11.42
C ASN A 60 -6.43 -1.91 -10.53
N THR A 61 -7.19 -2.24 -9.48
CA THR A 61 -7.61 -1.25 -8.49
C THR A 61 -6.46 -0.96 -7.53
N LEU A 62 -6.09 0.31 -7.35
CA LEU A 62 -5.14 0.69 -6.30
C LEU A 62 -5.83 0.48 -4.94
N ILE A 63 -5.26 -0.39 -4.10
CA ILE A 63 -5.85 -0.79 -2.82
C ILE A 63 -4.99 -0.38 -1.63
N GLY A 64 -3.69 -0.12 -1.82
CA GLY A 64 -2.80 0.22 -0.73
C GLY A 64 -1.57 1.00 -1.18
N ILE A 65 -0.91 1.60 -0.18
CA ILE A 65 0.37 2.29 -0.33
C ILE A 65 1.27 1.81 0.80
N GLU A 66 2.42 1.25 0.43
CA GLU A 66 3.50 0.96 1.37
C GLU A 66 4.49 2.13 1.37
N ILE A 67 4.91 2.54 2.56
CA ILE A 67 5.85 3.62 2.82
C ILE A 67 7.04 2.99 3.55
N VAL A 68 8.24 3.18 3.01
CA VAL A 68 9.50 2.64 3.55
C VAL A 68 10.49 3.80 3.72
N GLY A 69 10.83 4.11 4.97
CA GLY A 69 11.72 5.20 5.37
C GLY A 69 13.20 4.89 5.29
#